data_AF-A0A372C002-F1
#
_entry.id   AF-A0A372C002-F1
#
_cell.length_a   1.000
_cell.length_b   1.000
_cell.length_c   1.000
_cell.angle_alpha   90.00
_cell.angle_beta   90.00
_cell.angle_gamma   90.00
#
_symmetry.space_group_name_H-M   'P 1'
#
loop_
_entity.id
_entity.type
_entity.pdbx_description
1 polymer ?
#
loop_
_entity_poly.entity_id
_entity_poly.type
_entity_poly.pdbx_seq_one_letter_code
_entity_poly.pdbx_strand_id
1 'polypeptide(L)'
;MKSHSGQLDSAEDLAPVFAALGQGARLEVMRLLLAAYPDAVAAGEIQEKLGIPASTLSHHLHRLREVGLVVSVRESQWIRYAARDDTLQALLDFLYSECCSRNSVVDSDFAGRCC
;
A
#
# COMPACT_ATOMS: atom_id res chain seq x y z
N MET A 1 -11.06 12.05 -24.72
CA MET A 1 -10.51 10.73 -24.34
C MET A 1 -10.74 10.57 -22.84
N LYS A 2 -11.69 9.73 -22.43
CA LYS A 2 -12.03 9.52 -21.01
C LYS A 2 -11.13 8.42 -20.45
N SER A 3 -10.18 8.81 -19.61
CA SER A 3 -9.35 7.89 -18.84
C SER A 3 -10.23 7.25 -17.75
N HIS A 4 -10.65 6.01 -17.95
CA HIS A 4 -11.19 5.17 -16.87
C HIS A 4 -10.02 4.75 -15.95
N SER A 5 -9.53 5.66 -15.12
CA SER A 5 -8.85 5.24 -13.88
C SER A 5 -9.95 4.79 -12.92
N GLY A 6 -9.93 3.50 -12.55
CA GLY A 6 -10.90 2.91 -11.61
C GLY A 6 -10.90 3.69 -10.30
N GLN A 7 -12.05 4.26 -9.98
CA GLN A 7 -12.24 5.18 -8.87
C GLN A 7 -12.55 4.33 -7.62
N LEU A 8 -11.61 4.29 -6.65
CA LEU A 8 -11.69 3.47 -5.43
C LEU A 8 -12.47 4.21 -4.33
N ASP A 9 -13.77 4.41 -4.57
CA ASP A 9 -14.58 5.32 -3.74
C ASP A 9 -15.59 4.58 -2.85
N SER A 10 -15.80 3.28 -3.07
CA SER A 10 -16.80 2.50 -2.35
C SER A 10 -16.17 1.52 -1.36
N ALA A 11 -16.93 1.16 -0.32
CA ALA A 11 -16.49 0.15 0.65
C ALA A 11 -16.24 -1.23 0.00
N GLU A 12 -16.97 -1.58 -1.06
CA GLU A 12 -16.78 -2.84 -1.80
C GLU A 12 -15.44 -2.85 -2.56
N ASP A 13 -15.02 -1.69 -3.10
CA ASP A 13 -13.74 -1.54 -3.79
C ASP A 13 -12.56 -1.56 -2.83
N LEU A 14 -12.73 -1.00 -1.62
CA LEU A 14 -11.67 -0.90 -0.61
C LEU A 14 -11.56 -2.14 0.27
N ALA A 15 -12.63 -2.92 0.45
CA ALA A 15 -12.62 -4.16 1.22
C ALA A 15 -11.45 -5.12 0.86
N PRO A 16 -11.18 -5.44 -0.42
CA PRO A 16 -10.05 -6.30 -0.78
C PRO A 16 -8.70 -5.67 -0.44
N VAL A 17 -8.58 -4.34 -0.48
CA VAL A 17 -7.36 -3.61 -0.13
C VAL A 17 -7.10 -3.70 1.38
N PHE A 18 -8.12 -3.44 2.20
CA PHE A 18 -8.06 -3.66 3.65
C PHE A 18 -7.73 -5.12 4.00
N ALA A 19 -8.36 -6.08 3.31
CA ALA A 19 -8.07 -7.51 3.51
C ALA A 19 -6.62 -7.86 3.14
N ALA A 20 -6.02 -7.21 2.14
CA ALA A 20 -4.61 -7.34 1.85
C ALA A 20 -3.75 -6.76 3.00
N LEU A 21 -4.08 -5.59 3.53
CA LEU A 21 -3.35 -5.03 4.67
C LEU A 21 -3.53 -5.81 5.98
N GLY A 22 -4.61 -6.58 6.14
CA GLY A 22 -4.93 -7.35 7.36
C GLY A 22 -3.99 -8.52 7.71
N GLN A 23 -2.78 -8.57 7.16
CA GLN A 23 -1.77 -9.59 7.46
C GLN A 23 -0.44 -8.92 7.86
N GLY A 24 0.09 -9.26 9.04
CA GLY A 24 1.29 -8.62 9.60
C GLY A 24 2.49 -8.57 8.66
N ALA A 25 2.79 -9.68 7.96
CA ALA A 25 3.89 -9.72 6.99
C ALA A 25 3.73 -8.71 5.83
N ARG A 26 2.49 -8.48 5.36
CA ARG A 26 2.21 -7.50 4.31
C ARG A 26 2.31 -6.07 4.83
N LEU A 27 1.95 -5.82 6.09
CA LEU A 27 2.18 -4.52 6.74
C LEU A 27 3.67 -4.21 6.87
N GLU A 28 4.50 -5.17 7.25
CA GLU A 28 5.95 -4.97 7.32
C GLU A 28 6.57 -4.70 5.94
N VAL A 29 6.10 -5.39 4.90
CA VAL A 29 6.48 -5.08 3.51
C VAL A 29 6.07 -3.65 3.15
N MET A 30 4.82 -3.25 3.41
CA MET A 30 4.36 -1.88 3.13
C MET A 30 5.15 -0.84 3.89
N ARG A 31 5.44 -1.06 5.19
CA ARG A 31 6.25 -0.17 6.01
C ARG A 31 7.64 0.02 5.43
N LEU A 32 8.29 -1.06 5.00
CA LEU A 32 9.61 -1.01 4.38
C LEU A 32 9.57 -0.23 3.06
N LEU A 33 8.58 -0.48 2.20
CA LEU A 33 8.45 0.20 0.91
C LEU A 33 8.10 1.68 1.06
N LEU A 34 7.26 2.04 2.03
CA LEU A 34 6.91 3.44 2.33
C LEU A 34 8.10 4.22 2.89
N ALA A 35 8.94 3.58 3.72
CA ALA A 35 10.16 4.19 4.22
C ALA A 35 11.20 4.47 3.10
N ALA A 36 11.10 3.76 1.98
CA ALA A 36 11.95 3.96 0.81
C ALA A 36 11.29 4.84 -0.27
N TYR A 37 10.01 5.21 -0.14
CA TYR A 37 9.29 5.96 -1.17
C TYR A 37 9.98 7.29 -1.47
N PRO A 38 10.14 7.68 -2.75
CA PRO A 38 9.55 7.07 -3.96
C PRO A 38 10.38 5.95 -4.59
N ASP A 39 11.50 5.55 -4.00
CA ASP A 39 12.41 4.57 -4.57
C ASP A 39 11.87 3.14 -4.48
N ALA A 40 12.15 2.34 -5.51
CA ALA A 40 11.81 0.91 -5.52
C ALA A 40 12.89 0.09 -4.78
N VAL A 41 12.51 -0.97 -4.08
CA VAL A 41 13.40 -1.89 -3.35
C VAL A 41 13.44 -3.25 -4.03
N ALA A 42 14.63 -3.84 -4.15
CA ALA A 42 14.80 -5.16 -4.78
C ALA A 42 14.13 -6.27 -3.95
N ALA A 43 13.51 -7.25 -4.62
CA ALA A 43 12.84 -8.37 -3.93
C ALA A 43 13.75 -9.12 -2.93
N GLY A 44 15.02 -9.32 -3.30
CA GLY A 44 16.01 -9.96 -2.43
C GLY A 44 16.34 -9.14 -1.18
N GLU A 45 16.36 -7.81 -1.30
CA GLU A 45 16.60 -6.91 -0.16
C GLU A 45 15.41 -6.92 0.80
N ILE A 46 14.17 -6.93 0.28
CA ILE A 46 12.96 -7.09 1.10
C ILE A 46 13.00 -8.44 1.85
N GLN A 47 13.42 -9.50 1.15
CA GLN A 47 13.56 -10.83 1.72
C GLN A 47 14.57 -10.85 2.88
N GLU A 48 15.74 -10.26 2.68
CA GLU A 48 16.80 -10.18 3.68
C GLU A 48 16.36 -9.37 4.91
N LYS A 49 15.78 -8.18 4.70
CA LYS A 49 15.37 -7.28 5.79
C LYS A 49 14.24 -7.86 6.65
N LEU A 50 13.31 -8.60 6.05
CA LEU A 50 12.14 -9.13 6.75
C LEU A 50 12.27 -10.59 7.17
N GLY A 51 13.31 -11.30 6.71
CA GLY A 51 13.52 -12.73 7.00
C GLY A 51 12.41 -13.65 6.47
N ILE A 52 11.63 -13.20 5.47
CA ILE A 52 10.51 -13.96 4.90
C ILE A 52 11.03 -14.91 3.81
N PRO A 53 10.59 -16.18 3.75
CA PRO A 53 10.96 -17.07 2.65
C PRO A 53 10.55 -16.52 1.28
N ALA A 54 11.38 -16.70 0.25
CA ALA A 54 11.17 -16.13 -1.09
C ALA A 54 9.80 -16.45 -1.72
N SER A 55 9.30 -17.68 -1.55
CA SER A 55 7.98 -18.09 -2.06
C SER A 55 6.84 -17.35 -1.34
N THR A 56 6.93 -17.26 -0.02
CA THR A 56 5.98 -16.54 0.82
C THR A 56 5.98 -15.04 0.51
N LEU A 57 7.16 -14.43 0.38
CA LEU A 57 7.31 -13.02 0.02
C LEU A 57 6.72 -12.76 -1.37
N SER A 58 6.98 -13.63 -2.35
CA SER A 58 6.42 -13.51 -3.69
C SER A 58 4.89 -13.53 -3.67
N HIS A 59 4.29 -14.38 -2.83
CA HIS A 59 2.84 -14.42 -2.65
C HIS A 59 2.31 -13.13 -2.02
N HIS A 60 2.98 -12.60 -0.99
CA HIS A 60 2.61 -11.31 -0.37
C HIS A 60 2.70 -10.14 -1.36
N LEU A 61 3.80 -10.02 -2.09
CA LEU A 61 4.02 -8.96 -3.09
C LEU A 61 3.03 -9.08 -4.25
N HIS A 62 2.72 -10.31 -4.69
CA HIS A 62 1.68 -10.51 -5.70
C HIS A 62 0.33 -10.02 -5.20
N ARG A 63 -0.09 -10.40 -3.99
CA ARG A 63 -1.37 -9.96 -3.43
C ARG A 63 -1.45 -8.45 -3.26
N LEU A 64 -0.39 -7.82 -2.77
CA LEU A 64 -0.33 -6.35 -2.63
C LEU A 64 -0.42 -5.64 -3.99
N ARG A 65 0.19 -6.20 -5.02
CA ARG A 65 0.13 -5.67 -6.39
C ARG A 65 -1.25 -5.82 -7.01
N GLU A 66 -1.93 -6.96 -6.80
CA GLU A 66 -3.29 -7.19 -7.29
C GLU A 66 -4.26 -6.10 -6.82
N VAL A 67 -4.13 -5.67 -5.57
CA VAL A 67 -4.97 -4.62 -4.97
C VAL A 67 -4.39 -3.21 -5.18
N GLY A 68 -3.32 -3.07 -5.96
CA GLY A 68 -2.76 -1.77 -6.32
C GLY A 68 -1.99 -1.06 -5.21
N LEU A 69 -1.54 -1.73 -4.15
CA LEU A 69 -0.74 -1.10 -3.07
C LEU A 69 0.76 -1.00 -3.41
N VAL A 70 1.23 -1.83 -4.33
CA VAL A 70 2.63 -1.83 -4.79
C VAL A 70 2.70 -1.96 -6.30
N VAL A 71 3.75 -1.40 -6.88
CA VAL A 71 4.12 -1.58 -8.29
C VAL A 71 5.42 -2.36 -8.40
N SER A 72 5.57 -3.15 -9.46
CA SER A 72 6.80 -3.86 -9.77
C SER A 72 7.50 -3.21 -10.96
N VAL A 73 8.77 -2.83 -10.79
CA VAL A 73 9.61 -2.28 -11.85
C VAL A 73 10.70 -3.28 -12.16
N ARG A 74 10.85 -3.63 -13.44
CA ARG A 74 11.93 -4.52 -13.88
C ARG A 74 13.12 -3.68 -14.31
N GLU A 75 14.21 -3.79 -13.57
CA GLU A 75 15.46 -3.09 -13.85
C GLU A 75 16.55 -4.11 -14.19
N SER A 76 16.85 -4.24 -15.48
CA SER A 76 17.81 -5.22 -16.01
C SER A 76 17.47 -6.66 -15.58
N GLN A 77 18.22 -7.22 -14.63
CA GLN A 77 18.08 -8.60 -14.14
C GLN A 77 17.18 -8.73 -12.90
N TRP A 78 16.82 -7.62 -12.25
CA TRP A 78 16.14 -7.65 -10.95
C TRP A 78 14.73 -7.07 -11.04
N ILE A 79 13.83 -7.61 -10.20
CA ILE A 79 12.50 -7.02 -9.99
C ILE A 79 12.57 -6.22 -8.69
N ARG A 80 12.21 -4.94 -8.79
CA ARG A 80 12.08 -4.03 -7.66
C ARG A 80 10.60 -3.70 -7.42
N TYR A 81 10.27 -3.37 -6.19
CA TYR A 81 8.91 -3.02 -5.77
C TYR A 81 8.91 -1.65 -5.12
N ALA A 82 7.93 -0.82 -5.45
CA ALA A 82 7.70 0.47 -4.81
C ALA A 82 6.27 0.54 -4.27
N ALA A 83 6.04 1.31 -3.22
CA ALA A 83 4.70 1.63 -2.76
C ALA A 83 3.96 2.46 -3.81
N ARG A 84 2.66 2.22 -3.99
CA ARG A 84 1.78 3.04 -4.82
C ARG A 84 0.95 3.97 -3.93
N ASP A 85 1.06 5.26 -4.19
CA ASP A 85 0.41 6.34 -3.46
C ASP A 85 -1.08 6.44 -3.74
N ASP A 86 -1.54 6.30 -5.00
CA ASP A 86 -2.96 6.42 -5.38
C ASP A 86 -3.91 5.62 -4.46
N THR A 87 -3.63 4.32 -4.29
CA THR A 87 -4.48 3.40 -3.52
C THR A 87 -4.40 3.68 -2.02
N LEU A 88 -3.22 4.09 -1.53
CA LEU A 88 -3.03 4.44 -0.13
C LEU A 88 -3.79 5.73 0.21
N GLN A 89 -3.76 6.71 -0.70
CA GLN A 89 -4.53 7.95 -0.58
C GLN A 89 -6.02 7.66 -0.49
N ALA A 90 -6.57 6.82 -1.38
CA ALA A 90 -7.99 6.44 -1.34
C ALA A 90 -8.41 5.77 -0.02
N LEU A 91 -7.57 4.89 0.54
CA LEU A 91 -7.82 4.28 1.85
C LEU A 91 -7.88 5.31 2.97
N LEU A 92 -6.90 6.22 3.00
CA LEU A 92 -6.84 7.27 4.02
C LEU A 92 -8.02 8.23 3.86
N ASP A 93 -8.36 8.64 2.65
CA ASP A 93 -9.49 9.52 2.37
C ASP A 93 -10.82 8.89 2.78
N PHE A 94 -11.01 7.58 2.55
CA PHE A 94 -12.18 6.86 3.04
C PHE A 94 -12.29 6.91 4.57
N LEU A 95 -11.19 6.64 5.28
CA LEU A 95 -11.19 6.69 6.76
C LEU A 95 -11.38 8.11 7.30
N TYR A 96 -10.73 9.10 6.67
CA TYR A 96 -10.80 10.50 7.07
C TYR A 96 -12.15 11.14 6.75
N SER A 97 -12.74 10.85 5.59
CA SER A 97 -14.06 11.37 5.23
C SER A 97 -15.13 10.88 6.20
N GLU A 98 -15.06 9.63 6.66
CA GLU A 98 -16.00 9.10 7.65
C GLU A 98 -15.73 9.60 9.08
N CYS A 99 -14.47 9.87 9.43
CA CYS A 99 -14.15 10.48 10.73
C CYS A 99 -14.43 11.99 10.73
N CYS A 100 -13.69 12.78 9.97
CA CYS A 100 -13.72 14.25 10.09
C CYS A 100 -15.01 14.92 9.60
N SER A 101 -15.84 14.26 8.76
CA SER A 101 -17.13 14.84 8.32
C SER A 101 -18.34 14.41 9.15
N ARG A 102 -18.24 13.31 9.93
CA ARG A 102 -19.37 12.71 10.66
C ARG A 102 -19.13 12.46 12.15
N ASN A 103 -17.88 12.29 12.61
CA ASN A 103 -17.60 11.96 14.02
C ASN A 103 -16.15 12.27 14.47
N SER A 104 -15.96 12.94 15.61
CA SER A 104 -14.63 13.28 16.15
C SER A 104 -13.93 12.08 16.84
N VAL A 105 -13.78 10.96 16.14
CA VAL A 105 -13.13 9.73 16.64
C VAL A 105 -11.64 9.94 16.84
N VAL A 106 -11.02 10.76 15.98
CA VAL A 106 -9.61 11.13 16.05
C VAL A 106 -9.50 12.64 16.13
N ASP A 107 -8.62 13.13 16.99
CA ASP A 107 -8.36 14.56 17.15
C ASP A 107 -7.76 15.11 15.85
N SER A 108 -8.31 16.20 15.32
CA SER A 108 -7.97 16.74 13.99
C SER A 108 -6.51 17.19 13.88
N ASP A 109 -5.83 17.35 15.02
CA ASP A 109 -4.39 17.62 15.11
C ASP A 109 -3.52 16.46 14.57
N PHE A 110 -4.08 15.27 14.35
CA PHE A 110 -3.36 14.12 13.77
C PHE A 110 -3.10 14.28 12.26
N ALA A 111 -4.03 14.89 11.50
CA ALA A 111 -3.94 14.99 10.05
C ALA A 111 -2.89 16.01 9.57
N GLY A 112 -2.54 17.01 10.40
CA GLY A 112 -1.63 18.10 10.03
C GLY A 112 -0.13 17.81 10.17
N ARG A 113 0.27 16.63 10.69
CA ARG A 113 1.69 16.30 10.96
C ARG A 113 2.33 15.37 9.93
N CYS A 114 1.70 15.20 8.77
CA CYS A 114 2.11 14.21 7.76
C CYS A 114 3.03 14.77 6.64
N CYS A 115 3.57 15.98 6.80
CA CYS A 115 4.57 16.56 5.88
C CYS A 115 5.95 16.61 6.52
#